data_AF-A0A9E5J603-F1
#
_entry.id   AF-A0A9E5J603-F1
#
_cell.length_a   1.000
_cell.length_b   1.000
_cell.length_c   1.000
_cell.angle_alpha   90.00
_cell.angle_beta   90.00
_cell.angle_gamma   90.00
#
_symmetry.space_group_name_H-M   'P 1'
#
loop_
_entity.id
_entity.type
_entity.pdbx_description
1 polymer ?
#
loop_
_entity_poly.entity_id
_entity_poly.type
_entity_poly.pdbx_seq_one_letter_code
_entity_poly.pdbx_strand_id
1 'polypeptide(L)' 'MHDGLETHDDADTAGPVRKPRKGIYVLPNLFTLAALFGGFYAIVMAMNGRFDMAAVGVFCAMVLDS' A
#
# COMPACT_ATOMS: atom_id res chain seq x y z
N MET A 1 -27.36 -41.08 44.01
CA MET A 1 -27.09 -41.43 42.61
C MET A 1 -27.99 -40.55 41.76
N HIS A 2 -27.41 -39.88 40.75
CA HIS A 2 -27.91 -38.76 39.95
C HIS A 2 -27.91 -37.38 40.61
N ASP A 3 -26.91 -36.58 40.22
CA ASP A 3 -27.01 -35.20 39.72
C ASP A 3 -25.84 -35.12 38.71
N GLY A 4 -26.01 -35.19 37.39
CA GLY A 4 -26.94 -34.41 36.59
C GLY A 4 -26.24 -33.12 36.18
N LEU A 5 -25.32 -33.21 35.19
CA LEU A 5 -24.92 -32.16 34.25
C LEU A 5 -24.91 -30.72 34.79
N GLU A 6 -23.74 -30.16 35.10
CA GLU A 6 -23.35 -28.80 34.66
C GLU A 6 -21.84 -28.79 34.40
N THR A 7 -21.48 -29.31 33.24
CA THR A 7 -20.32 -28.77 32.51
C THR A 7 -20.59 -27.28 32.33
N HIS A 8 -19.98 -26.45 33.15
CA HIS A 8 -19.78 -25.05 32.77
C HIS A 8 -18.83 -25.08 31.59
N ASP A 9 -19.47 -25.16 30.43
CA ASP A 9 -18.96 -24.82 29.13
C ASP A 9 -18.41 -23.40 29.27
N ASP A 10 -17.09 -23.26 29.43
CA ASP A 10 -16.35 -22.01 29.23
C ASP A 10 -16.36 -21.64 27.74
N ALA A 11 -17.55 -21.74 27.13
CA ALA A 11 -17.85 -21.25 25.82
C ALA A 11 -18.03 -19.73 25.92
N ASP A 12 -17.16 -19.08 25.17
CA ASP A 12 -17.47 -17.83 24.50
C ASP A 12 -17.24 -16.54 25.30
N THR A 13 -15.97 -16.15 25.41
CA THR A 13 -15.63 -14.71 25.35
C THR A 13 -14.48 -14.45 24.38
N ALA A 14 -14.34 -15.29 23.34
CA ALA A 14 -13.51 -14.98 22.19
C ALA A 14 -14.37 -14.27 21.14
N GLY A 15 -14.86 -13.07 21.50
CA GLY A 15 -15.51 -12.19 20.52
C GLY A 15 -14.60 -12.06 19.29
N PRO A 16 -15.14 -12.10 18.06
CA PRO A 16 -14.31 -12.18 16.86
C PRO A 16 -13.45 -10.92 16.79
N VAL A 17 -12.16 -11.08 17.06
CA VAL A 17 -11.16 -10.02 16.87
C VAL A 17 -11.17 -9.68 15.39
N ARG A 18 -11.93 -8.64 15.01
CA ARG A 18 -11.95 -8.10 13.66
C ARG A 18 -10.52 -7.67 13.34
N LYS A 19 -9.78 -8.52 12.61
CA LYS A 19 -8.45 -8.16 12.10
C LYS A 19 -8.58 -6.84 11.35
N PRO A 20 -7.80 -5.79 11.70
CA PRO A 20 -7.83 -4.56 10.95
C PRO A 20 -7.53 -4.88 9.50
N ARG A 21 -8.42 -4.44 8.61
CA ARG A 21 -8.23 -4.60 7.17
C ARG A 21 -6.98 -3.83 6.81
N LYS A 22 -5.89 -4.52 6.46
CA LYS A 22 -4.62 -3.95 5.97
C LYS A 22 -4.78 -3.33 4.57
N GLY A 23 -5.87 -2.64 4.29
CA GLY A 23 -5.94 -1.68 3.20
C GLY A 23 -5.59 -0.35 3.85
N ILE A 24 -4.44 0.27 3.64
CA ILE A 24 -3.83 0.56 2.36
C ILE A 24 -2.33 0.81 2.69
N TYR A 25 -1.50 -0.23 2.68
CA TYR A 25 -0.05 -0.11 2.89
C TYR A 25 0.74 0.01 1.58
N VAL A 26 0.09 -0.25 0.46
CA VAL A 26 0.70 -0.15 -0.87
C VAL A 26 0.88 1.31 -1.26
N LEU A 27 0.06 2.21 -0.73
CA LEU A 27 -0.03 3.59 -1.18
C LEU A 27 1.27 4.40 -0.98
N PRO A 28 1.97 4.35 0.18
CA PRO A 28 3.24 5.07 0.34
C PRO A 28 4.33 4.57 -0.60
N ASN A 29 4.46 3.25 -0.75
CA ASN A 29 5.47 2.66 -1.63
C ASN A 29 5.15 2.85 -3.12
N LEU A 30 3.86 2.96 -3.46
CA LEU A 30 3.42 3.22 -4.84
C LEU A 30 3.78 4.64 -5.29
N PHE A 31 3.78 5.62 -4.39
CA PHE A 31 4.25 6.98 -4.71
C PHE A 31 5.73 6.99 -5.10
N THR A 32 6.58 6.37 -4.28
CA THR A 32 8.02 6.22 -4.59
C THR A 32 8.24 5.48 -5.90
N LEU A 33 7.49 4.38 -6.13
CA LEU A 33 7.56 3.64 -7.39
C LEU A 33 7.19 4.54 -8.59
N ALA A 34 6.12 5.32 -8.47
CA ALA A 34 5.66 6.19 -9.53
C ALA A 34 6.64 7.37 -9.80
N ALA A 35 7.32 7.88 -8.76
CA ALA A 35 8.41 8.85 -8.93
C ALA A 35 9.60 8.26 -9.72
N LEU A 36 10.01 7.03 -9.39
CA LEU A 36 11.07 6.30 -10.13
C LEU A 36 10.69 6.07 -11.60
N PHE A 37 9.43 5.71 -11.87
CA PHE A 37 8.93 5.57 -13.24
C PHE A 37 8.93 6.92 -13.99
N GLY A 38 8.59 8.03 -13.33
CA GLY A 38 8.65 9.38 -13.91
C GLY A 38 10.08 9.78 -14.30
N GLY A 39 11.06 9.50 -13.42
CA GLY A 39 12.48 9.70 -13.73
C GLY A 39 12.97 8.84 -14.89
N PHE A 40 12.58 7.57 -14.93
CA PHE A 40 12.90 6.68 -16.06
C PHE A 40 12.29 7.17 -17.38
N TYR A 41 11.03 7.60 -17.37
CA TYR A 41 10.38 8.20 -18.53
C TYR A 41 11.13 9.45 -19.04
N ALA A 42 11.60 10.30 -18.13
CA ALA A 42 12.38 11.48 -18.49
C ALA A 42 13.70 11.11 -19.21
N ILE A 43 14.40 10.06 -18.74
CA ILE A 43 15.63 9.56 -19.38
C ILE A 43 15.33 9.10 -20.81
N VAL A 44 14.29 8.29 -21.01
CA VAL A 44 13.90 7.81 -22.35
C VAL A 44 13.53 8.96 -23.28
N MET A 45 12.82 9.98 -22.80
CA MET A 45 12.47 11.16 -23.59
C MET A 45 13.70 12.00 -23.95
N ALA A 46 14.63 12.18 -23.01
CA ALA A 46 15.90 12.87 -23.27
C ALA A 46 16.76 12.13 -24.30
N MET A 47 16.82 10.79 -24.25
CA MET A 47 17.51 9.96 -25.25
C MET A 47 16.92 10.12 -26.66
N ASN A 48 15.63 10.41 -26.77
CA ASN A 48 14.96 10.70 -28.03
C ASN A 48 15.08 12.17 -28.47
N GLY A 49 15.91 12.99 -27.78
CA GLY A 49 16.08 14.41 -28.06
C GLY A 49 14.88 15.28 -27.66
N ARG A 50 13.89 14.73 -26.95
CA ARG A 50 12.67 15.42 -26.53
C ARG A 50 12.81 15.99 -25.12
N PHE A 51 13.66 17.01 -24.99
CA PHE A 51 13.98 17.60 -23.68
C PHE A 51 12.77 18.25 -22.99
N ASP A 52 11.81 18.78 -23.75
CA ASP A 52 10.58 19.37 -23.18
C ASP A 52 9.77 18.33 -22.39
N MET A 53 9.60 17.14 -22.97
CA MET A 53 8.89 16.03 -22.31
C MET A 53 9.71 15.43 -21.17
N ALA A 54 11.04 15.43 -21.29
CA ALA A 54 11.93 14.99 -20.21
C ALA A 54 11.81 15.90 -18.98
N ALA A 55 11.79 17.23 -19.19
CA ALA A 55 11.62 18.20 -18.10
C ALA A 55 10.30 18.01 -17.36
N VAL A 56 9.21 17.76 -18.08
CA VAL A 56 7.91 17.42 -17.48
C VAL A 56 7.99 16.12 -16.66
N GLY A 57 8.67 15.09 -17.17
CA GLY A 57 8.88 13.83 -16.45
C GLY A 57 9.65 14.02 -15.12
N VAL A 58 10.71 14.83 -15.13
CA VAL A 58 11.48 15.18 -13.91
C VAL A 58 10.61 15.97 -12.92
N PHE A 59 9.84 16.94 -13.41
CA PHE A 59 8.97 17.75 -12.56
C PHE A 59 7.88 16.89 -11.89
N CYS A 60 7.25 15.99 -12.64
CA CYS A 60 6.29 15.03 -12.09
C CYS A 60 6.92 14.12 -11.05
N ALA A 61 8.13 13.61 -11.29
CA ALA A 61 8.85 12.76 -10.33
C ALA A 61 9.14 13.52 -9.02
N MET A 62 9.53 14.79 -9.10
CA MET A 62 9.79 15.64 -7.93
C MET A 62 8.54 15.87 -7.07
N VAL A 63 7.37 16.08 -7.72
CA VAL A 63 6.09 16.27 -7.01
C VAL A 63 5.59 14.97 -6.39
N LEU A 64 5.79 13.82 -7.06
CA LEU A 64 5.39 12.50 -6.57
C LEU A 64 6.26 11.99 -5.42
N ASP A 65 7.49 12.47 -5.31
CA ASP A 65 8.47 12.12 -4.26
C ASP A 65 8.43 13.06 -3.03
N SER A 66 7.50 14.03 -3.01
CA SER A 66 7.27 14.97 -1.89
C SER A 66 6.21 14.47 -0.92
#